data_AF-W4PZT7-F1
#
_entry.id   AF-W4PZT7-F1
#
_cell.length_a   1.000
_cell.length_b   1.000
_cell.length_c   1.000
_cell.angle_alpha   90.00
_cell.angle_beta   90.00
_cell.angle_gamma   90.00
#
_symmetry.space_group_name_H-M   'P 1'
#
loop_
_entity.id
_entity.type
_entity.pdbx_description
1 polymer ?
#
loop_
_entity_poly.entity_id
_entity_poly.type
_entity_poly.pdbx_seq_one_letter_code
_entity_poly.pdbx_strand_id
1 'polypeptide(L)'
;MLGFASKIMKYKKSIVIVFMLLTVFSAIAQFFVSVNYNMSEYMPENTPSTKAIEMMEKEFDTPLSNAQVMIRNVSVQEALSYKDMLEEIDGVTDVVWLDQVLDLKTPLEMAEAS
;
A
#
# COMPACT_ATOMS: atom_id res chain seq x y z
N MET A 1 -2.89 -39.10 34.91
CA MET A 1 -3.74 -38.47 33.88
C MET A 1 -5.19 -38.19 34.33
N LEU A 2 -5.80 -39.01 35.21
CA LEU A 2 -7.23 -38.84 35.60
C LEU A 2 -7.55 -37.62 36.50
N GLY A 3 -6.57 -37.11 37.27
CA GLY A 3 -6.81 -36.04 38.25
C GLY A 3 -7.07 -34.65 37.63
N PHE A 4 -6.50 -34.36 36.46
CA PHE A 4 -6.72 -33.08 35.78
C PHE A 4 -8.12 -33.01 35.15
N ALA A 5 -8.54 -34.10 34.50
CA ALA A 5 -9.87 -34.24 33.94
C ALA A 5 -10.97 -34.14 35.01
N SER A 6 -10.78 -34.78 36.18
CA SER A 6 -11.76 -34.68 37.27
C SER A 6 -11.89 -33.25 37.82
N LYS A 7 -10.77 -32.50 37.88
CA LYS A 7 -10.76 -31.09 38.31
C LYS A 7 -11.50 -30.18 37.33
N ILE A 8 -11.35 -30.41 36.02
CA ILE A 8 -12.12 -29.71 34.99
C ILE A 8 -13.62 -30.00 35.14
N MET A 9 -13.99 -31.27 35.32
CA MET A 9 -15.39 -31.65 35.52
C MET A 9 -16.02 -31.02 36.77
N LYS A 10 -15.24 -30.86 37.84
CA LYS A 10 -15.67 -30.20 39.08
C LYS A 10 -15.96 -28.71 38.89
N TYR A 11 -15.13 -27.99 38.13
CA TYR A 11 -15.25 -26.54 37.93
C TYR A 11 -15.84 -26.14 36.56
N LYS A 12 -16.48 -27.07 35.85
CA LYS A 12 -16.98 -26.88 34.48
C LYS A 12 -17.77 -25.58 34.25
N LYS A 13 -18.61 -25.18 35.21
CA LYS A 13 -19.40 -23.93 35.11
C LYS A 13 -18.51 -22.69 35.16
N SER A 14 -17.53 -22.65 36.07
CA SER A 14 -16.60 -21.53 36.19
C SER A 14 -15.70 -21.43 34.96
N ILE A 15 -15.23 -22.56 34.43
CA ILE A 15 -14.43 -22.60 33.20
C ILE A 15 -15.23 -22.04 32.01
N VAL A 16 -16.49 -22.44 31.85
CA VAL A 16 -17.36 -21.93 30.78
C VAL A 16 -17.61 -20.42 30.93
N ILE A 17 -17.86 -19.94 32.15
CA ILE A 17 -18.07 -18.50 32.40
C ILE A 17 -16.81 -17.70 32.05
N VAL A 18 -15.64 -18.14 32.52
CA VAL A 18 -14.37 -17.45 32.23
C VAL A 18 -14.08 -17.47 30.73
N PHE A 19 -14.28 -18.62 30.07
CA PHE A 19 -14.12 -18.71 28.62
C PHE A 19 -15.07 -17.76 27.89
N MET A 20 -16.35 -17.70 28.29
CA MET A 20 -17.31 -16.79 27.69
C MET A 20 -16.92 -15.32 27.88
N LEU A 21 -16.44 -14.94 29.06
CA LEU A 21 -15.93 -13.59 29.31
C LEU A 21 -14.71 -13.26 28.44
N LEU A 22 -13.76 -14.19 28.30
CA LEU A 22 -12.60 -14.02 27.43
C LEU A 22 -12.98 -13.95 25.95
N THR A 23 -13.99 -14.71 25.52
CA THR A 23 -14.51 -14.64 24.15
C THR A 23 -15.16 -13.30 23.87
N VAL A 24 -16.00 -12.78 24.78
CA VAL A 24 -16.60 -11.45 24.64
C VAL A 24 -15.52 -10.38 24.63
N PHE A 25 -14.52 -10.48 25.51
CA PHE A 25 -13.39 -9.56 25.52
C PHE A 25 -12.61 -9.59 24.21
N SER A 26 -12.32 -10.77 23.68
CA SER A 26 -11.62 -10.94 22.40
C SER A 26 -12.44 -10.41 21.23
N ALA A 27 -13.76 -10.60 21.26
CA ALA A 27 -14.68 -10.08 20.26
C ALA A 27 -14.72 -8.54 20.25
N ILE A 28 -14.51 -7.89 21.40
CA ILE A 28 -14.37 -6.44 21.47
C ILE A 28 -12.96 -6.02 21.04
N ALA A 29 -11.92 -6.72 21.51
CA ALA A 29 -10.53 -6.42 21.24
C ALA A 29 -10.19 -6.51 19.73
N GLN A 30 -10.88 -7.35 18.97
CA GLN A 30 -10.64 -7.47 17.52
C GLN A 30 -10.79 -6.14 16.77
N PHE A 31 -11.69 -5.26 17.23
CA PHE A 31 -11.93 -3.96 16.60
C PHE A 31 -10.80 -2.95 16.83
N PHE A 32 -9.89 -3.24 17.75
CA PHE A 32 -8.73 -2.42 18.05
C PHE A 32 -7.46 -2.88 17.33
N VAL A 33 -7.52 -3.98 16.58
CA VAL A 33 -6.38 -4.47 15.80
C VAL A 33 -6.34 -3.74 14.46
N SER A 34 -5.23 -3.05 14.16
CA SER A 34 -5.02 -2.40 12.88
C SER A 34 -4.61 -3.42 11.81
N VAL A 35 -5.08 -3.19 10.58
CA VAL A 35 -4.61 -3.93 9.41
C VAL A 35 -3.39 -3.19 8.85
N ASN A 36 -2.28 -3.90 8.69
CA ASN A 36 -1.08 -3.36 8.06
C ASN A 36 -1.15 -3.57 6.53
N TYR A 37 -1.19 -2.47 5.78
CA TYR A 37 -1.25 -2.47 4.31
C TYR A 37 0.12 -2.23 3.65
N ASN A 38 1.17 -1.96 4.44
CA ASN A 38 2.50 -1.67 3.94
C ASN A 38 3.29 -2.97 3.75
N MET A 39 3.40 -3.44 2.51
CA MET A 39 4.13 -4.67 2.20
C MET A 39 5.64 -4.56 2.45
N SER A 40 6.19 -3.34 2.38
CA SER A 40 7.62 -3.10 2.58
C SER A 40 8.08 -3.43 4.00
N GLU A 41 7.20 -3.35 5.00
CA GLU A 41 7.49 -3.67 6.40
C GLU A 41 7.73 -5.17 6.63
N TYR A 42 7.36 -6.02 5.68
CA TYR A 42 7.69 -7.46 5.73
C TYR A 42 9.06 -7.78 5.13
N MET A 43 9.77 -6.81 4.53
CA MET A 43 11.09 -7.02 3.94
C MET A 43 12.19 -6.99 5.02
N PRO A 44 13.29 -7.75 4.86
CA PRO A 44 14.38 -7.73 5.82
C PRO A 44 15.08 -6.36 5.81
N GLU A 45 15.10 -5.68 6.95
CA GLU A 45 15.71 -4.34 7.12
C GLU A 45 17.20 -4.29 6.74
N ASN A 46 17.90 -5.43 6.83
CA ASN A 46 19.34 -5.51 6.63
C ASN A 46 19.79 -5.82 5.20
N THR A 47 18.90 -5.70 4.20
CA THR A 47 19.34 -5.85 2.81
C THR A 47 20.01 -4.57 2.29
N PRO A 48 21.01 -4.67 1.39
CA PRO A 48 21.58 -3.50 0.71
C PRO A 48 20.53 -2.65 -0.02
N SER A 49 19.47 -3.29 -0.57
CA SER A 49 18.36 -2.61 -1.24
C SER A 49 17.52 -1.76 -0.30
N THR A 50 17.20 -2.25 0.90
CA THR A 50 16.44 -1.47 1.89
C THR A 50 17.22 -0.22 2.31
N LYS A 51 18.52 -0.37 2.57
CA LYS A 51 19.40 0.77 2.92
C LYS A 51 19.53 1.79 1.80
N ALA A 52 19.58 1.34 0.55
CA ALA A 52 19.62 2.23 -0.60
C ALA A 52 18.32 3.04 -0.74
N ILE A 53 17.17 2.41 -0.52
CA ILE A 53 15.86 3.06 -0.52
C ILE A 53 15.77 4.09 0.62
N GLU A 54 16.11 3.72 1.85
CA GLU A 54 16.09 4.64 3.00
C GLU A 54 17.02 5.85 2.80
N MET A 55 18.21 5.65 2.23
CA MET A 55 19.14 6.74 1.93
C MET A 55 18.56 7.66 0.86
N MET A 56 17.92 7.11 -0.16
CA MET A 56 17.30 7.92 -1.21
C MET A 56 16.12 8.73 -0.68
N GLU A 57 15.25 8.14 0.14
CA GLU A 57 14.13 8.85 0.79
C GLU A 57 14.61 9.96 1.74
N LYS A 58 15.77 9.78 2.38
CA LYS A 58 16.34 10.78 3.28
C LYS A 58 16.94 11.98 2.54
N GLU A 59 17.60 11.73 1.40
CA GLU A 59 18.31 12.78 0.65
C GLU A 59 17.42 13.48 -0.39
N PHE A 60 16.34 12.84 -0.83
CA PHE A 60 15.41 13.37 -1.84
C PHE A 60 13.98 13.41 -1.29
N ASP A 61 13.34 14.58 -1.40
CA ASP A 61 11.94 14.79 -0.97
C ASP A 61 10.92 14.25 -2.00
N THR A 62 11.32 13.23 -2.78
CA THR A 62 10.50 12.65 -3.86
C THR A 62 9.83 11.38 -3.34
N PRO A 63 8.49 11.29 -3.38
CA PRO A 63 7.79 10.08 -2.99
C PRO A 63 8.23 8.91 -3.87
N LEU A 64 8.68 7.82 -3.26
CA LEU A 64 8.90 6.56 -3.97
C LEU A 64 7.61 5.95 -4.51
N SER A 65 6.49 6.29 -3.87
CA SER A 65 5.17 5.83 -4.25
C SER A 65 4.76 6.43 -5.60
N ASN A 66 4.89 5.64 -6.66
CA ASN A 66 4.38 5.96 -7.98
C ASN A 66 3.47 4.84 -8.48
N ALA A 67 2.53 5.22 -9.35
CA ALA A 67 1.68 4.28 -10.08
C ALA A 67 1.93 4.47 -11.57
N GLN A 68 2.14 3.36 -12.29
CA GLN A 68 2.31 3.37 -13.73
C GLN A 68 1.02 2.94 -14.41
N VAL A 69 0.45 3.81 -15.22
CA VAL A 69 -0.82 3.58 -15.92
C VAL A 69 -0.54 3.48 -17.42
N MET A 70 -0.95 2.37 -18.04
CA MET A 70 -0.84 2.16 -19.48
C MET A 70 -2.22 2.24 -20.12
N ILE A 71 -2.42 3.23 -20.98
CA ILE A 71 -3.64 3.39 -21.77
C ILE A 71 -3.33 3.02 -23.22
N ARG A 72 -4.15 2.13 -23.80
CA ARG A 72 -3.92 1.57 -25.13
C ARG A 72 -4.89 2.16 -26.14
N ASN A 73 -4.46 2.25 -27.40
CA ASN A 73 -5.27 2.66 -28.55
C ASN A 73 -5.84 4.09 -28.40
N VAL A 74 -5.01 5.01 -27.94
CA VAL A 74 -5.36 6.43 -27.78
C VAL A 74 -4.40 7.29 -28.59
N SER A 75 -4.91 8.39 -29.14
CA SER A 75 -4.09 9.44 -29.73
C SER A 75 -3.30 10.19 -28.66
N VAL A 76 -2.29 10.95 -29.08
CA VAL A 76 -1.49 11.79 -28.18
C VAL A 76 -2.37 12.83 -27.49
N GLN A 77 -3.37 13.39 -28.19
CA GLN A 77 -4.29 14.37 -27.63
C GLN A 77 -5.23 13.75 -26.59
N GLU A 78 -5.71 12.53 -26.82
CA GLU A 78 -6.52 11.79 -25.84
C GLU A 78 -5.69 11.41 -24.61
N ALA A 79 -4.44 10.99 -24.80
CA ALA A 79 -3.52 10.72 -23.69
C ALA A 79 -3.30 11.96 -22.81
N LEU A 80 -3.19 13.15 -23.42
CA LEU A 80 -3.09 14.41 -22.69
C LEU A 80 -4.36 14.70 -21.88
N SER A 81 -5.54 14.50 -22.48
CA SER A 81 -6.81 14.62 -21.75
C SER A 81 -6.88 13.67 -20.55
N TYR A 82 -6.40 12.43 -20.69
CA TYR A 82 -6.39 11.49 -19.56
C TYR A 82 -5.40 11.88 -18.48
N LYS A 83 -4.24 12.41 -18.86
CA LYS A 83 -3.28 12.97 -17.90
C LYS A 83 -3.93 14.08 -17.09
N ASP A 84 -4.56 15.06 -17.73
CA ASP A 84 -5.24 16.17 -17.04
C ASP A 84 -6.30 15.65 -16.06
N MET A 85 -7.10 14.65 -16.48
CA MET A 85 -8.07 14.00 -15.61
C MET A 85 -7.46 13.27 -14.41
N LEU A 86 -6.25 12.71 -14.57
CA LEU A 86 -5.53 12.04 -13.47
C LEU A 86 -4.92 13.07 -12.50
N GLU A 87 -4.42 14.20 -13.00
CA GLU A 87 -3.89 15.31 -12.19
C GLU A 87 -4.97 15.95 -11.32
N GLU A 88 -6.24 15.97 -11.77
CA GLU A 88 -7.36 16.51 -11.01
C GLU A 88 -7.84 15.61 -9.85
N ILE A 89 -7.34 14.36 -9.75
CA ILE A 89 -7.75 13.43 -8.70
C ILE A 89 -7.14 13.85 -7.35
N ASP A 90 -7.99 14.00 -6.32
CA ASP A 90 -7.55 14.29 -4.96
C ASP A 90 -6.54 13.24 -4.46
N GLY A 91 -5.37 13.72 -4.04
CA GLY A 91 -4.23 12.89 -3.61
C GLY A 91 -3.19 12.60 -4.70
N VAL A 92 -3.42 12.96 -5.97
CA VAL A 92 -2.39 12.92 -7.01
C VAL A 92 -1.57 14.20 -6.95
N THR A 93 -0.25 14.09 -6.78
CA THR A 93 0.65 15.25 -6.69
C THR A 93 1.15 15.70 -8.06
N ASP A 94 1.48 14.76 -8.94
CA ASP A 94 2.00 15.04 -10.28
C ASP A 94 1.79 13.84 -11.20
N VAL A 95 1.63 14.08 -12.50
CA VAL A 95 1.54 13.04 -13.55
C VAL A 95 2.57 13.33 -14.63
N VAL A 96 3.69 12.61 -14.57
CA VAL A 96 4.79 12.76 -15.53
C VAL A 96 4.43 12.10 -16.86
N TRP A 97 4.46 12.88 -17.94
CA TRP A 97 4.23 12.39 -19.31
C TRP A 97 5.04 13.18 -20.33
N LEU A 98 5.00 12.72 -21.59
CA LEU A 98 5.74 13.21 -22.75
C LEU A 98 5.66 14.73 -22.97
N ASP A 99 4.53 15.35 -22.63
CA ASP A 99 4.28 16.78 -22.83
C ASP A 99 5.14 17.69 -21.94
N GLN A 100 5.68 17.15 -20.84
CA GLN A 100 6.60 17.89 -19.98
C GLN A 100 8.00 18.03 -20.59
N VAL A 101 8.35 17.16 -21.54
CA VAL A 101 9.69 17.10 -22.14
C VAL A 101 9.67 17.56 -23.61
N LEU A 102 8.58 17.33 -24.32
CA LEU A 102 8.44 17.64 -25.75
C LEU A 102 7.24 18.54 -26.02
N ASP A 103 7.40 19.49 -26.96
CA ASP A 103 6.27 20.29 -27.45
C ASP A 103 5.41 19.46 -28.41
N LEU A 104 4.26 19.02 -27.91
CA LEU A 104 3.28 18.23 -28.66
C LEU A 104 2.63 18.98 -29.84
N LYS A 105 2.89 20.28 -30.02
CA LYS A 105 2.50 21.03 -31.22
C LYS A 105 3.41 20.76 -32.41
N THR A 106 4.58 20.18 -32.17
CA THR A 106 5.52 19.76 -33.22
C THR A 106 5.36 18.27 -33.51
N PRO A 107 5.55 17.82 -34.77
CA PRO A 107 5.51 16.39 -35.08
C PRO A 107 6.58 15.63 -34.29
N LEU A 108 6.17 14.55 -33.61
CA LEU A 108 7.07 13.76 -32.75
C LEU A 108 8.28 13.18 -33.51
N GLU A 109 8.13 12.89 -34.79
CA GLU A 109 9.21 12.42 -35.68
C GLU A 109 10.38 13.41 -35.77
N MET A 110 10.13 14.71 -35.55
CA MET A 110 11.18 15.74 -35.53
C MET A 110 11.99 15.73 -34.23
N ALA A 111 11.43 15.20 -33.13
CA ALA A 111 12.09 15.14 -31.84
C ALA A 111 13.18 14.07 -31.78
N GLU A 112 13.08 12.99 -32.56
CA GLU A 112 14.10 11.92 -32.63
C GLU A 112 15.34 12.31 -33.47
N ALA A 113 15.28 13.43 -34.20
CA ALA A 113 16.36 13.88 -35.08
C ALA A 113 17.41 14.79 -34.38
N SER A 114 17.36 14.92 -33.05
CA SER A 114 18.23 15.78 -32.24
C SER A 114 19.09 15.00 -31.24
#